data_AF-A0A0J8B046-F1
#
_entry.id   AF-A0A0J8B046-F1
#
_cell.length_a   1.000
_cell.length_b   1.000
_cell.length_c   1.000
_cell.angle_alpha   90.00
_cell.angle_beta   90.00
_cell.angle_gamma   90.00
#
_symmetry.space_group_name_H-M   'P 1'
#
loop_
_entity.id
_entity.type
_entity.pdbx_description
1 polymer ?
#
loop_
_entity_poly.entity_id
_entity_poly.type
_entity_poly.pdbx_seq_one_letter_code
_entity_poly.pdbx_strand_id
1 'polypeptide(L)'
;DVCKRFAIKDFPTFLFFQQGLMYEYMGARTVADFERFIDGGYKDATGILIPNPPSISNTIQDGLKALSLHLRDSFTNRSLAFFILVLVVVNIVIFRSCFKFRRHSIHDKKVD
;
A
#
# COMPACT_ATOMS: atom_id res chain seq x y z
N ASP A 1 -1.90 -15.31 -9.25
CA ASP A 1 -1.28 -15.78 -7.99
C ASP A 1 -0.17 -16.81 -8.16
N VAL A 2 -0.33 -17.84 -9.02
CA VAL A 2 0.71 -18.85 -9.28
C VAL A 2 2.03 -18.25 -9.77
N CYS A 3 1.98 -17.36 -10.78
CA CYS A 3 3.19 -16.71 -11.31
C CYS A 3 3.99 -15.93 -10.25
N LYS A 4 3.30 -15.27 -9.31
CA LYS A 4 3.94 -14.54 -8.20
C LYS A 4 4.59 -15.50 -7.21
N ARG A 5 3.93 -16.63 -6.90
CA ARG A 5 4.45 -17.67 -6.00
C ARG A 5 5.75 -18.27 -6.51
N PHE A 6 5.84 -18.51 -7.82
CA PHE A 6 7.01 -19.11 -8.47
C PHE A 6 7.96 -18.08 -9.10
N ALA A 7 7.79 -16.79 -8.80
CA ALA A 7 8.62 -15.69 -9.31
C ALA A 7 8.83 -15.70 -10.84
N ILE A 8 7.82 -16.11 -11.61
CA ILE A 8 7.88 -16.14 -13.08
C ILE A 8 7.91 -14.70 -13.60
N LYS A 9 9.01 -14.32 -14.26
CA LYS A 9 9.25 -12.98 -14.83
C LYS A 9 8.88 -12.90 -16.31
N ASP A 10 9.21 -13.94 -17.07
CA ASP A 10 9.11 -13.99 -18.52
C ASP A 10 8.36 -15.24 -18.98
N PHE A 11 7.84 -15.24 -20.21
CA PHE A 11 7.14 -16.38 -20.79
C PHE A 11 7.78 -16.82 -22.11
N PRO A 12 7.75 -18.13 -22.45
CA PRO A 12 7.44 -19.26 -21.56
C PRO A 12 8.63 -19.61 -20.65
N THR A 13 8.34 -19.95 -19.38
CA THR A 13 9.30 -20.53 -18.41
C THR A 13 8.85 -21.94 -18.06
N PHE A 14 9.77 -22.90 -18.13
CA PHE A 14 9.52 -24.28 -17.73
C PHE A 14 10.17 -24.55 -16.37
N LEU A 15 9.36 -25.01 -15.42
CA LEU A 15 9.79 -25.41 -14.09
C LEU A 15 9.50 -26.91 -13.93
N PHE A 16 10.53 -27.69 -13.62
CA PHE A 16 10.40 -29.12 -13.34
C PHE A 16 10.36 -29.35 -11.83
N PHE A 17 9.41 -30.16 -11.36
CA PHE A 17 9.20 -30.40 -9.93
C PHE A 17 9.49 -31.85 -9.58
N GLN A 18 10.39 -32.08 -8.63
CA GLN A 18 10.74 -33.41 -8.17
C GLN A 18 11.15 -33.39 -6.69
N GLN A 19 10.58 -34.31 -5.89
CA GLN A 19 10.90 -34.50 -4.46
C GLN A 19 10.89 -33.22 -3.60
N GLY A 20 9.97 -32.29 -3.88
CA GLY A 20 9.87 -31.03 -3.13
C GLY A 20 10.82 -29.92 -3.58
N LEU A 21 11.63 -30.19 -4.60
CA LEU A 21 12.48 -29.22 -5.28
C LEU A 21 11.86 -28.83 -6.63
N MET A 22 12.18 -27.62 -7.06
CA MET A 22 11.89 -27.09 -8.38
C MET A 22 13.20 -26.76 -9.11
N TYR A 23 13.23 -27.06 -10.40
CA TYR A 23 14.38 -26.87 -11.28
C TYR A 23 13.95 -26.02 -12.46
N GLU A 24 14.64 -24.91 -12.69
CA GLU A 24 14.37 -24.03 -13.83
C GLU A 24 15.07 -24.54 -15.08
N TYR A 25 14.33 -24.67 -16.18
CA TYR A 25 14.90 -25.05 -17.46
C TYR A 25 15.52 -23.83 -18.16
N MET A 26 16.83 -23.85 -18.32
CA MET A 26 17.62 -22.82 -19.01
C MET A 26 18.14 -23.28 -20.39
N GLY A 27 17.72 -24.45 -20.86
CA GLY A 27 18.18 -25.05 -22.11
C GLY A 27 17.53 -24.45 -23.37
N ALA A 28 17.90 -24.97 -24.54
CA ALA A 28 17.31 -24.55 -25.81
C ALA A 28 15.83 -24.97 -25.90
N ARG A 29 14.99 -24.17 -26.57
CA ARG A 29 13.55 -24.44 -26.71
C ARG A 29 13.24 -25.50 -27.78
N THR A 30 13.97 -26.63 -27.75
CA THR A 30 13.76 -27.78 -28.62
C THR A 30 13.15 -28.92 -27.81
N VAL A 31 12.38 -29.79 -28.46
CA VAL A 31 11.76 -30.96 -27.80
C VAL A 31 12.83 -31.92 -27.29
N ALA A 32 13.86 -32.20 -28.10
CA ALA A 32 14.94 -33.13 -27.75
C ALA A 32 15.75 -32.67 -26.52
N ASP A 33 16.03 -31.37 -26.39
CA ASP A 33 16.75 -30.86 -25.22
C ASP A 33 15.90 -30.83 -23.96
N PHE A 34 14.57 -30.70 -24.11
CA PHE A 34 13.64 -30.79 -22.99
C PHE A 34 13.48 -32.23 -22.50
N GLU A 35 13.41 -33.21 -23.40
CA GLU A 35 13.38 -34.65 -23.06
C GLU A 35 14.62 -35.04 -22.25
N ARG A 36 15.82 -34.67 -22.73
CA ARG A 36 17.08 -34.92 -22.02
C ARG A 36 17.11 -34.30 -20.63
N PHE A 37 16.52 -33.12 -20.47
CA PHE A 37 16.43 -32.46 -19.18
C PHE A 37 15.54 -33.25 -18.21
N ILE A 38 14.38 -33.73 -18.66
CA ILE A 38 13.46 -34.52 -17.85
C ILE A 38 14.05 -35.89 -17.49
N ASP A 39 14.74 -36.55 -18.42
CA ASP A 39 15.30 -37.89 -18.23
C ASP A 39 16.40 -37.94 -17.16
N GLY A 40 17.06 -36.81 -16.90
CA GLY A 40 18.05 -36.73 -15.84
C GLY A 40 18.87 -35.45 -15.79
N GLY A 41 18.84 -34.62 -16.83
CA GLY A 41 19.60 -33.36 -16.87
C GLY A 41 19.20 -32.36 -15.78
N TYR A 42 18.00 -32.44 -15.21
CA TYR A 42 17.60 -31.61 -14.07
C TYR A 42 18.46 -31.84 -12.82
N LYS A 43 19.11 -33.00 -12.69
CA LYS A 43 19.97 -33.32 -11.53
C LYS A 43 21.22 -32.44 -11.48
N ASP A 44 21.65 -31.93 -12.62
CA ASP A 44 22.79 -31.01 -12.73
C ASP A 44 22.38 -29.56 -12.45
N ALA A 45 21.07 -29.27 -12.48
CA ALA A 45 20.52 -27.95 -12.17
C ALA A 45 20.35 -27.75 -10.66
N THR A 46 20.47 -26.49 -10.20
CA THR A 46 20.25 -26.16 -8.79
C THR A 46 18.78 -26.30 -8.42
N GLY A 47 18.47 -27.28 -7.57
CA GLY A 47 17.13 -27.46 -7.02
C GLY A 47 16.80 -26.38 -5.99
N ILE A 48 15.73 -25.63 -6.22
CA ILE A 48 15.20 -24.64 -5.29
C ILE A 48 14.03 -25.26 -4.53
N LEU A 49 13.90 -25.04 -3.23
CA LEU A 49 12.74 -25.52 -2.48
C LEU A 49 11.45 -24.88 -3.00
N ILE A 50 10.40 -25.69 -3.16
CA ILE A 50 9.10 -25.21 -3.62
C ILE A 50 8.58 -24.18 -2.61
N PRO A 51 8.35 -22.92 -3.04
CA PRO A 51 7.88 -21.89 -2.12
C PRO A 51 6.48 -22.24 -1.63
N ASN A 52 6.25 -22.06 -0.34
CA ASN A 52 4.94 -22.30 0.27
C ASN A 52 3.86 -21.45 -0.43
N PRO A 53 2.64 -21.98 -0.59
CA PRO A 53 1.55 -21.18 -1.13
C PRO A 53 1.36 -19.92 -0.27
N PRO A 54 0.99 -18.78 -0.88
CA PRO A 54 0.69 -17.59 -0.09
C PRO A 54 -0.46 -17.92 0.86
N SER A 55 -0.14 -18.00 2.15
CA SER A 55 -1.12 -18.23 3.21
C SER A 55 -2.08 -17.04 3.29
N ILE A 56 -3.34 -17.33 3.60
CA ILE A 56 -4.51 -16.41 3.65
C ILE A 56 -4.21 -15.10 4.44
N SER A 57 -3.23 -15.12 5.34
CA SER A 57 -2.75 -13.97 6.11
C SER A 57 -2.37 -12.77 5.26
N ASN A 58 -1.75 -12.97 4.10
CA ASN A 58 -1.21 -11.86 3.30
C ASN A 58 -2.34 -11.12 2.57
N THR A 59 -3.35 -11.86 2.09
CA THR A 59 -4.55 -11.28 1.46
C THR A 59 -5.39 -10.47 2.46
N ILE A 60 -5.51 -10.94 3.70
CA ILE A 60 -6.21 -10.21 4.76
C ILE A 60 -5.42 -8.96 5.17
N GLN A 61 -4.09 -9.03 5.24
CA GLN A 61 -3.25 -7.86 5.56
C GLN A 61 -3.33 -6.76 4.51
N ASP A 62 -3.34 -7.12 3.23
CA ASP A 62 -3.45 -6.15 2.14
C ASP A 62 -4.82 -5.47 2.13
N GLY A 63 -5.88 -6.24 2.41
CA GLY A 63 -7.23 -5.70 2.60
C GLY A 63 -7.34 -4.77 3.81
N LEU A 64 -6.76 -5.13 4.95
CA LEU A 64 -6.74 -4.28 6.16
C LEU A 64 -5.95 -2.99 5.94
N LYS A 65 -4.81 -3.04 5.25
CA LYS A 65 -4.01 -1.85 4.93
C LYS A 65 -4.77 -0.89 4.03
N ALA A 66 -5.36 -1.39 2.95
CA ALA A 66 -6.18 -0.57 2.05
C ALA A 66 -7.33 0.10 2.81
N LEU A 67 -8.04 -0.65 3.65
CA LEU A 67 -9.13 -0.13 4.48
C LEU A 67 -8.66 0.95 5.47
N SER A 68 -7.51 0.73 6.13
CA SER A 68 -6.96 1.69 7.10
C SER A 68 -6.57 3.03 6.46
N LEU A 69 -6.10 3.02 5.20
CA LEU A 69 -5.78 4.23 4.45
C LEU A 69 -7.05 5.03 4.11
N HIS A 70 -8.10 4.35 3.65
CA HIS A 70 -9.38 4.98 3.32
C HIS A 70 -10.06 5.62 4.55
N LEU A 71 -10.00 4.93 5.70
CA LEU A 71 -10.50 5.49 6.95
C LEU A 71 -9.65 6.69 7.41
N ARG A 72 -8.33 6.60 7.33
CA ARG A 72 -7.43 7.67 7.78
C ARG A 72 -7.61 8.97 6.99
N ASP A 73 -7.73 8.91 5.67
CA ASP A 73 -7.94 10.10 4.84
C ASP A 73 -9.29 10.78 5.16
N SER A 74 -10.34 9.97 5.37
CA SER A 74 -11.66 10.47 5.77
C SER A 74 -11.64 11.18 7.12
N PHE A 75 -10.84 10.68 8.08
CA PHE A 75 -10.74 11.28 9.41
C PHE A 75 -9.85 12.53 9.43
N THR A 76 -8.73 12.56 8.71
CA THR A 76 -7.79 13.70 8.75
C THR A 76 -8.37 14.94 8.05
N ASN A 77 -8.92 14.79 6.83
CA ASN A 77 -9.37 15.95 6.06
C ASN A 77 -10.66 16.56 6.63
N ARG A 78 -11.61 15.73 7.12
CA ARG A 78 -12.84 16.24 7.76
C ARG A 78 -12.58 16.91 9.10
N SER A 79 -11.67 16.38 9.91
CA SER A 79 -11.34 16.95 11.22
C SER A 79 -10.63 18.30 11.09
N LEU A 80 -9.64 18.41 10.19
CA LEU A 80 -8.90 19.66 9.96
C LEU A 80 -9.80 20.80 9.45
N ALA A 81 -10.71 20.51 8.51
CA ALA A 81 -11.64 21.51 7.99
C ALA A 81 -12.55 22.08 9.11
N PHE A 82 -13.00 21.23 10.03
CA PHE A 82 -13.82 21.66 11.16
C PHE A 82 -13.02 22.53 12.15
N PHE A 83 -11.80 22.11 12.52
CA PHE A 83 -10.94 22.90 13.40
C PHE A 83 -10.62 24.28 12.81
N ILE A 84 -10.31 24.34 11.50
CA ILE A 84 -10.05 25.61 10.80
C ILE A 84 -11.29 26.51 10.84
N LEU A 85 -12.48 25.95 10.57
CA LEU A 85 -13.74 26.71 10.63
C LEU A 85 -13.99 27.28 12.03
N VAL A 86 -13.83 26.47 13.08
CA VAL A 86 -14.00 26.90 14.48
C VAL A 86 -13.02 28.02 14.82
N LEU A 87 -11.74 27.88 14.44
CA LEU A 87 -10.73 28.93 14.68
C LEU A 87 -11.08 30.24 13.97
N VAL A 88 -11.55 30.19 12.72
CA VAL A 88 -11.97 31.39 11.97
C VAL A 88 -13.16 32.06 12.65
N VAL A 89 -14.18 31.29 13.04
CA VAL A 89 -15.37 31.82 13.72
C VAL A 89 -15.00 32.44 15.07
N VAL A 90 -14.17 31.78 15.87
CA VAL A 90 -13.69 32.29 17.15
C VAL A 90 -12.93 33.61 16.97
N ASN A 91 -12.02 33.69 15.99
CA ASN A 91 -11.28 34.91 15.70
C ASN A 91 -12.21 36.05 15.24
N ILE A 92 -13.23 35.76 14.42
CA ILE A 92 -14.24 36.76 14.01
C ILE A 92 -15.03 37.26 15.23
N VAL A 93 -15.45 36.38 16.13
CA VAL A 93 -16.20 36.75 17.35
C VAL A 93 -15.33 37.59 18.28
N ILE A 94 -14.08 37.18 18.52
CA ILE A 94 -13.12 37.94 19.32
C ILE A 94 -12.89 39.31 18.69
N PHE A 95 -12.65 39.39 17.38
CA PHE A 95 -12.45 40.65 16.68
C PHE A 95 -13.67 41.57 16.78
N ARG A 96 -14.89 41.06 16.59
CA ARG A 96 -16.13 41.84 16.76
C ARG A 96 -16.29 42.35 18.19
N SER A 97 -15.93 41.52 19.17
CA SER A 97 -16.03 41.85 20.60
C SER A 97 -15.00 42.91 21.00
N CYS A 98 -13.75 42.74 20.59
CA CYS A 98 -12.68 43.73 20.78
C CYS A 98 -12.98 45.05 20.05
N PHE A 99 -13.54 44.98 18.84
CA PHE A 99 -13.91 46.17 18.07
C PHE A 99 -15.10 46.91 18.68
N LYS A 100 -16.09 46.17 19.21
CA LYS A 100 -17.23 46.76 19.94
C LYS A 100 -16.78 47.45 21.22
N PHE A 101 -15.83 46.86 21.96
CA PHE A 101 -15.25 47.47 23.15
C PHE A 101 -14.45 48.74 22.84
N ARG A 102 -13.63 48.73 21.78
CA ARG A 102 -12.86 49.91 21.35
C ARG A 102 -13.77 51.07 20.89
N ARG A 103 -14.91 50.77 20.26
CA ARG A 103 -15.87 51.81 19.84
C ARG A 103 -16.55 52.50 21.04
N HIS A 104 -16.81 51.76 22.13
CA HIS A 104 -17.42 52.34 23.33
C HIS A 104 -16.47 53.29 24.07
N SER A 105 -15.18 52.93 24.20
CA SER A 105 -14.17 53.77 24.86
C SER A 105 -13.85 55.08 24.11
N ILE A 106 -14.02 55.13 22.78
CA ILE A 106 -13.82 56.36 22.00
C ILE A 106 -15.00 57.35 22.17
N HIS A 107 -16.19 56.86 22.48
CA HIS A 107 -17.38 57.72 22.65
C HIS A 107 -17.38 58.45 24.00
N ASP A 108 -16.76 57.87 25.03
CA ASP A 108 -16.59 58.49 26.35
C ASP A 108 -15.63 59.71 26.27
N LYS A 109 -14.52 59.59 25.52
CA LYS A 109 -13.52 60.65 25.38
C LYS A 109 -13.93 61.85 24.51
N LYS A 110 -15.15 61.88 23.95
CA LYS A 110 -15.65 62.98 23.11
C LYS A 110 -16.72 63.84 23.80
N VAL A 111 -17.10 63.50 25.03
CA VAL A 111 -18.15 64.20 25.81
C VAL A 111 -17.54 65.09 26.91
N ASP A 112 -16.21 65.14 27.02
CA ASP A 112 -15.46 66.08 27.87
C ASP A 112 -14.74 67.16 27.05
#